data_AF-A0A2V5PS67-F1
#
_entry.id   AF-A0A2V5PS67-F1
#
_cell.length_a   1.000
_cell.length_b   1.000
_cell.length_c   1.000
_cell.angle_alpha   90.00
_cell.angle_beta   90.00
_cell.angle_gamma   90.00
#
_symmetry.space_group_name_H-M   'P 1'
#
loop_
_entity.id
_entity.type
_entity.pdbx_description
1 polymer ?
#
loop_
_entity_poly.entity_id
_entity_poly.type
_entity_poly.pdbx_seq_one_letter_code
_entity_poly.pdbx_strand_id
1 'polypeptide(L)'
;VEDGEFKGAKIFDGVIMDRNSRAIGLRILGEGNDLQDISAFNADLAYEPRWSDQGRGIPRIAVSSLTWFDLQDIHDFTKAGVKRASNVGILIKNAEGEATNDANVITADEILDNGQEPIDGGSLSDRKVAVEELGQGGETYYLNSSEGEEMVPFHFKNPHPNTEAFIERAQRGAISSVGWFAELLDLKSTGRAPSRILTDLANQTIWARQRTGYRRWKRAVGYAIAKGMKIGQVPKNNDGFDPYLWEPGLPKPLQVDAGNDAQADRESLKLGTTTEAILAQKNHGLHRNEIKRIRAQEIRDNIALAKSIAEESGLPLERCLELIEQRSPNPIAQQQQKPAAKEPAK
;
A
#
# COMPACT_ATOMS: atom_id res chain seq x y z
N VAL A 1 21.01 -23.21 -22.90
CA VAL A 1 21.68 -23.93 -21.80
C VAL A 1 22.68 -24.89 -22.43
N GLU A 2 23.95 -24.77 -22.07
CA GLU A 2 25.05 -25.53 -22.72
C GLU A 2 25.21 -26.94 -22.14
N ASP A 3 25.00 -27.11 -20.83
CA ASP A 3 25.12 -28.39 -20.12
C ASP A 3 24.06 -28.55 -19.00
N GLY A 4 23.93 -29.78 -18.48
CA GLY A 4 22.97 -30.13 -17.41
C GLY A 4 21.62 -30.67 -17.91
N GLU A 5 20.65 -30.81 -17.00
CA GLU A 5 19.32 -31.39 -17.26
C GLU A 5 18.53 -30.63 -18.34
N PHE A 6 18.82 -29.33 -18.52
CA PHE A 6 18.13 -28.46 -19.47
C PHE A 6 18.92 -28.22 -20.76
N LYS A 7 19.91 -29.05 -21.09
CA LYS A 7 20.76 -28.88 -22.28
C LYS A 7 19.94 -28.68 -23.56
N GLY A 8 20.29 -27.64 -24.32
CA GLY A 8 19.59 -27.26 -25.56
C GLY A 8 18.33 -26.41 -25.38
N ALA A 9 17.87 -26.15 -24.14
CA ALA A 9 16.79 -25.22 -23.86
C ALA A 9 17.24 -23.75 -24.03
N LYS A 10 16.30 -22.86 -24.36
CA LYS A 10 16.54 -21.42 -24.45
C LYS A 10 16.41 -20.78 -23.07
N ILE A 11 17.20 -19.74 -22.81
CA ILE A 11 17.11 -18.96 -21.56
C ILE A 11 16.73 -17.54 -21.92
N PHE A 12 15.79 -16.97 -21.17
CA PHE A 12 15.38 -15.57 -21.27
C PHE A 12 15.14 -15.03 -19.87
N ASP A 13 15.82 -13.94 -19.50
CA ASP A 13 15.69 -13.27 -18.19
C ASP A 13 15.77 -14.21 -16.96
N GLY A 14 16.62 -15.24 -17.04
CA GLY A 14 16.80 -16.25 -15.99
C GLY A 14 15.73 -17.35 -15.96
N VAL A 15 14.81 -17.38 -16.92
CA VAL A 15 13.82 -18.45 -17.09
C VAL A 15 14.25 -19.36 -18.23
N ILE A 16 14.32 -20.66 -17.95
CA ILE A 16 14.66 -21.69 -18.92
C ILE A 16 13.36 -22.17 -19.58
N MET A 17 13.32 -22.09 -20.91
CA MET A 17 12.16 -22.40 -21.72
C MET A 17 12.41 -23.54 -22.70
N ASP A 18 11.38 -24.38 -22.85
CA ASP A 18 11.32 -25.39 -23.91
C ASP A 18 11.04 -24.75 -25.29
N ARG A 19 11.11 -25.54 -26.37
CA ARG A 19 10.83 -25.13 -27.75
C ARG A 19 9.45 -24.48 -27.94
N ASN A 20 8.50 -24.82 -27.09
CA ASN A 20 7.15 -24.25 -27.07
C ASN A 20 7.00 -23.01 -26.16
N SER A 21 8.10 -22.38 -25.75
CA SER A 21 8.13 -21.22 -24.83
C SER A 21 7.47 -21.48 -23.47
N ARG A 22 7.47 -22.73 -23.01
CA ARG A 22 6.99 -23.11 -21.67
C ARG A 22 8.16 -23.05 -20.68
N ALA A 23 7.95 -22.42 -19.52
CA ALA A 23 8.94 -22.38 -18.46
C ALA A 23 9.13 -23.79 -17.85
N ILE A 24 10.35 -24.33 -17.99
CA ILE A 24 10.75 -25.65 -17.49
C ILE A 24 11.75 -25.58 -16.33
N GLY A 25 12.43 -24.45 -16.18
CA GLY A 25 13.39 -24.22 -15.10
C GLY A 25 13.68 -22.76 -14.86
N LEU A 26 14.40 -22.49 -13.78
CA LEU A 26 14.87 -21.17 -13.36
C LEU A 26 16.38 -21.25 -13.16
N ARG A 27 17.10 -20.25 -13.67
CA ARG A 27 18.52 -20.06 -13.38
C ARG A 27 18.65 -19.03 -12.28
N ILE A 28 19.14 -19.46 -11.14
CA ILE A 28 19.38 -18.61 -9.97
C ILE A 28 20.87 -18.32 -9.89
N LEU A 29 21.20 -17.04 -9.72
CA LEU A 29 22.55 -16.59 -9.45
C LEU A 29 22.78 -16.64 -7.93
N GLY A 30 23.76 -17.43 -7.51
CA GLY A 30 24.24 -17.48 -6.12
C GLY A 30 25.22 -16.35 -5.80
N GLU A 31 25.62 -16.27 -4.53
CA GLU A 31 26.72 -15.40 -4.11
C GLU A 31 28.02 -15.90 -4.76
N GLY A 32 28.72 -15.04 -5.50
CA GLY A 32 29.97 -15.40 -6.19
C GLY A 32 29.86 -15.74 -7.68
N ASN A 33 28.74 -15.41 -8.34
CA ASN A 33 28.45 -15.72 -9.75
C ASN A 33 28.22 -17.21 -10.06
N ASP A 34 28.05 -18.05 -9.04
CA ASP A 34 27.65 -19.43 -9.25
C ASP A 34 26.24 -19.50 -9.83
N LEU A 35 26.09 -20.23 -10.94
CA LEU A 35 24.81 -20.41 -11.62
C LEU A 35 24.23 -21.76 -11.24
N GLN A 36 23.03 -21.74 -10.64
CA GLN A 36 22.28 -22.95 -10.34
C GLN A 36 20.99 -23.00 -11.16
N ASP A 37 20.86 -24.06 -11.96
CA ASP A 37 19.63 -24.33 -12.70
C ASP A 37 18.72 -25.22 -11.85
N ILE A 38 17.50 -24.74 -11.59
CA ILE A 38 16.49 -25.41 -10.76
C ILE A 38 15.27 -25.70 -11.62
N SER A 39 14.75 -26.92 -11.52
CA SER A 39 13.51 -27.31 -12.21
C SER A 39 12.29 -26.53 -11.71
N ALA A 40 11.40 -26.15 -12.64
CA ALA A 40 10.13 -25.48 -12.34
C ALA A 40 9.15 -26.38 -11.55
N PHE A 41 9.44 -27.68 -11.43
CA PHE A 41 8.76 -28.57 -10.51
C PHE A 41 9.10 -28.24 -9.04
N ASN A 42 10.36 -27.90 -8.77
CA ASN A 42 10.89 -27.65 -7.44
C ASN A 42 10.85 -26.17 -7.02
N ALA A 43 10.66 -25.26 -7.98
CA ALA A 43 10.54 -23.82 -7.72
C ALA A 43 9.34 -23.22 -8.46
N ASP A 44 8.66 -22.25 -7.83
CA ASP A 44 7.56 -21.50 -8.42
C ASP A 44 7.93 -20.02 -8.50
N LEU A 45 8.02 -19.47 -9.72
CA LEU A 45 8.38 -18.07 -9.91
C LEU A 45 7.17 -17.15 -9.65
N ALA A 46 7.16 -16.56 -8.46
CA ALA A 46 6.40 -15.40 -7.98
C ALA A 46 6.23 -14.20 -8.94
N TYR A 47 5.24 -14.15 -9.84
CA TYR A 47 5.00 -12.93 -10.63
C TYR A 47 3.56 -12.74 -11.15
N GLU A 48 3.28 -11.49 -11.52
CA GLU A 48 2.04 -11.04 -12.16
C GLU A 48 2.26 -10.87 -13.68
N PRO A 49 1.69 -11.74 -14.54
CA PRO A 49 1.88 -11.65 -15.99
C PRO A 49 1.09 -10.47 -16.56
N ARG A 50 1.73 -9.67 -17.42
CA ARG A 50 1.07 -8.59 -18.18
C ARG A 50 0.78 -8.98 -19.63
N TRP A 51 1.62 -9.83 -20.19
CA TRP A 51 1.51 -10.36 -21.55
C TRP A 51 1.49 -11.89 -21.55
N SER A 52 0.96 -12.49 -22.60
CA SER A 52 0.79 -13.94 -22.72
C SER A 52 2.10 -14.70 -22.91
N ASP A 53 3.14 -14.04 -23.40
CA ASP A 53 4.46 -14.60 -23.74
C ASP A 53 5.53 -14.31 -22.67
N GLN A 54 5.14 -13.67 -21.58
CA GLN A 54 6.05 -13.23 -20.54
C GLN A 54 6.53 -14.41 -19.68
N GLY A 55 7.85 -14.68 -19.67
CA GLY A 55 8.45 -15.70 -18.80
C GLY A 55 8.64 -15.24 -17.34
N ARG A 56 8.79 -13.92 -17.13
CA ARG A 56 9.11 -13.30 -15.82
C ARG A 56 8.40 -11.95 -15.68
N GLY A 57 7.88 -11.64 -14.51
CA GLY A 57 7.20 -10.37 -14.27
C GLY A 57 8.15 -9.18 -14.19
N ILE A 58 7.66 -8.03 -14.63
CA ILE A 58 8.33 -6.74 -14.47
C ILE A 58 7.81 -6.11 -13.17
N PRO A 59 8.69 -5.67 -12.25
CA PRO A 59 8.25 -4.96 -11.06
C PRO A 59 7.46 -3.71 -11.45
N ARG A 60 6.28 -3.52 -10.88
CA ARG A 60 5.41 -2.38 -11.22
C ARG A 60 6.07 -1.01 -10.97
N ILE A 61 6.87 -0.92 -9.90
CA ILE A 61 7.65 0.29 -9.57
C ILE A 61 8.70 0.59 -10.65
N ALA A 62 9.26 -0.44 -11.30
CA ALA A 62 10.29 -0.23 -12.31
C ALA A 62 9.79 0.59 -13.51
N VAL A 63 8.48 0.53 -13.81
CA VAL A 63 7.84 1.27 -14.90
C VAL A 63 7.90 2.79 -14.69
N SER A 64 7.98 3.26 -13.45
CA SER A 64 8.05 4.69 -13.10
C SER A 64 9.34 5.06 -12.38
N SER A 65 10.35 4.19 -12.40
CA SER A 65 11.62 4.38 -11.67
C SER A 65 12.30 5.72 -11.96
N LEU A 66 12.34 6.14 -13.23
CA LEU A 66 12.86 7.45 -13.63
C LEU A 66 12.11 8.61 -12.96
N THR A 67 10.77 8.55 -12.94
CA THR A 67 9.94 9.56 -12.26
C THR A 67 10.19 9.59 -10.75
N TRP A 68 10.48 8.45 -10.13
CA TRP A 68 10.86 8.41 -8.71
C TRP A 68 12.22 9.07 -8.47
N PHE A 69 13.20 8.84 -9.34
CA PHE A 69 14.50 9.52 -9.26
C PHE A 69 14.36 11.04 -9.48
N ASP A 70 13.61 11.46 -10.49
CA ASP A 70 13.35 12.88 -10.74
C ASP A 70 12.68 13.56 -9.54
N LEU A 71 11.72 12.89 -8.90
CA LEU A 71 11.06 13.39 -7.68
C LEU A 71 12.02 13.55 -6.51
N GLN A 72 12.96 12.61 -6.34
CA GLN A 72 14.01 12.70 -5.33
C GLN A 72 14.93 13.90 -5.60
N ASP A 73 15.39 14.06 -6.84
CA ASP A 73 16.26 15.16 -7.23
C ASP A 73 15.57 16.52 -7.05
N ILE A 74 14.31 16.65 -7.49
CA ILE A 74 13.51 17.86 -7.31
C ILE A 74 13.38 18.20 -5.82
N HIS A 75 13.13 17.19 -4.98
CA HIS A 75 13.02 17.39 -3.54
C HIS A 75 14.35 17.89 -2.93
N ASP A 76 15.48 17.30 -3.32
CA ASP A 76 16.79 17.67 -2.82
C ASP A 76 17.21 19.07 -3.28
N PHE A 77 16.97 19.42 -4.54
CA PHE A 77 17.22 20.78 -5.06
C PHE A 77 16.31 21.82 -4.42
N THR A 78 15.03 21.49 -4.19
CA THR A 78 14.10 22.40 -3.52
C THR A 78 14.55 22.65 -2.08
N LYS A 79 14.96 21.59 -1.36
CA LYS A 79 15.49 21.70 0.00
C LYS A 79 16.78 22.52 0.05
N ALA A 80 17.70 22.31 -0.88
CA ALA A 80 18.93 23.10 -0.98
C ALA A 80 18.63 24.57 -1.29
N GLY A 81 17.67 24.84 -2.19
CA GLY A 81 17.19 26.17 -2.51
C GLY A 81 16.60 26.89 -1.30
N VAL A 82 15.72 26.23 -0.54
CA VAL A 82 15.13 26.79 0.69
C VAL A 82 16.21 27.07 1.74
N LYS A 83 17.15 26.14 1.96
CA LYS A 83 18.26 26.36 2.91
C LYS A 83 19.13 27.55 2.53
N ARG A 84 19.50 27.66 1.25
CA ARG A 84 20.29 28.80 0.75
C ARG A 84 19.49 30.10 0.90
N ALA A 85 18.21 30.07 0.55
CA ALA A 85 17.33 31.23 0.67
C ALA A 85 17.17 31.71 2.11
N SER A 86 17.04 30.79 3.08
CA SER A 86 17.00 31.14 4.50
C SER A 86 18.32 31.70 5.03
N ASN A 87 19.44 31.43 4.33
CA ASN A 87 20.74 31.99 4.68
C ASN A 87 20.92 33.42 4.16
N VAL A 88 20.22 33.82 3.09
CA VAL A 88 20.32 35.18 2.52
C VAL A 88 19.38 36.12 3.25
N GLY A 89 19.94 37.11 3.96
CA GLY A 89 19.16 38.10 4.70
C GLY A 89 18.72 39.29 3.84
N ILE A 90 19.69 39.97 3.22
CA ILE A 90 19.46 41.23 2.50
C ILE A 90 20.30 41.25 1.22
N LEU A 91 19.74 41.78 0.13
CA LEU A 91 20.49 42.14 -1.07
C LEU A 91 20.72 43.65 -1.05
N ILE A 92 21.97 44.09 -1.07
CA ILE A 92 22.32 45.50 -1.18
C ILE A 92 22.78 45.74 -2.61
N LYS A 93 22.06 46.56 -3.37
CA LYS A 93 22.50 46.96 -4.71
C LYS A 93 23.24 48.28 -4.62
N ASN A 94 24.53 48.31 -4.93
CA ASN A 94 25.36 49.52 -4.95
C ASN A 94 25.95 49.74 -6.35
N ALA A 95 26.32 50.97 -6.70
CA ALA A 95 26.90 51.30 -8.01
C ALA A 95 28.24 50.58 -8.30
N GLU A 96 28.96 50.22 -7.25
CA GLU A 96 30.29 49.59 -7.34
C GLU A 96 30.23 48.07 -7.13
N GLY A 97 29.14 47.55 -6.56
CA GLY A 97 28.99 46.12 -6.22
C GLY A 97 29.95 45.62 -5.12
N GLU A 98 30.60 46.53 -4.40
CA GLU A 98 31.57 46.24 -3.34
C GLU A 98 30.94 46.42 -1.94
N ALA A 99 31.37 45.59 -0.99
CA ALA A 99 31.00 45.72 0.42
C ALA A 99 31.79 46.88 1.07
N THR A 100 31.21 47.53 2.07
CA THR A 100 31.88 48.60 2.83
C THR A 100 33.17 48.11 3.50
N ASN A 101 34.24 48.91 3.46
CA ASN A 101 35.61 48.58 3.89
C ASN A 101 35.79 48.13 5.37
N ASP A 102 34.74 48.16 6.19
CA ASP A 102 34.75 47.68 7.58
C ASP A 102 34.21 46.25 7.74
N ALA A 103 33.73 45.62 6.67
CA ALA A 103 33.31 44.22 6.66
C ALA A 103 34.51 43.29 6.44
N ASN A 104 34.53 42.12 7.08
CA ASN A 104 35.49 41.06 6.77
C ASN A 104 35.16 40.50 5.37
N VAL A 105 35.67 41.17 4.33
CA VAL A 105 35.53 40.75 2.94
C VAL A 105 36.62 39.73 2.66
N ILE A 106 36.24 38.47 2.44
CA ILE A 106 37.07 37.55 1.65
C ILE A 106 37.06 38.11 0.23
N THR A 107 38.02 38.97 -0.08
CA THR A 107 38.20 39.52 -1.42
C THR A 107 38.81 38.43 -2.30
N ALA A 108 38.56 38.52 -3.61
CA ALA A 108 39.13 37.61 -4.62
C ALA A 108 40.68 37.54 -4.60
N ASP A 109 41.34 38.45 -3.89
CA ASP A 109 42.78 38.41 -3.62
C ASP A 109 43.19 37.17 -2.80
N GLU A 110 42.33 36.61 -1.95
CA GLU A 110 42.61 35.35 -1.23
C GLU A 110 42.46 34.09 -2.13
N ILE A 111 41.77 34.21 -3.28
CA ILE A 111 41.64 33.11 -4.26
C ILE A 111 42.87 33.09 -5.20
N LEU A 112 43.46 34.25 -5.50
CA LEU A 112 44.67 34.36 -6.31
C LEU A 112 45.92 33.73 -5.67
N ASP A 113 45.95 33.58 -4.34
CA ASP A 113 47.08 32.93 -3.63
C ASP A 113 47.06 31.39 -3.73
N ASN A 114 46.01 30.79 -4.31
CA ASN A 114 45.92 29.34 -4.57
C ASN A 114 46.21 28.94 -6.04
N GLY A 115 46.77 29.85 -6.84
CA GLY A 115 47.49 29.49 -8.08
C GLY A 115 46.66 28.82 -9.19
N GLN A 116 45.37 29.09 -9.30
CA GLN A 116 44.56 28.64 -10.44
C GLN A 116 44.26 29.80 -11.39
N GLU A 117 44.82 29.73 -12.60
CA GLU A 117 44.50 30.67 -13.69
C GLU A 117 43.14 30.34 -14.36
N PRO A 118 42.36 31.34 -14.78
CA PRO A 118 41.09 31.15 -15.48
C PRO A 118 41.30 30.59 -16.90
N ILE A 119 40.53 29.57 -17.27
CA ILE A 119 40.66 28.84 -18.55
C ILE A 119 40.00 29.55 -19.75
N ASP A 120 39.26 30.64 -19.55
CA ASP A 120 38.58 31.32 -20.66
C ASP A 120 38.75 32.84 -20.53
N GLY A 121 39.35 33.45 -21.56
CA GLY A 121 39.92 34.80 -21.59
C GLY A 121 38.92 35.96 -21.50
N GLY A 122 37.93 35.87 -20.62
CA GLY A 122 37.08 36.98 -20.17
C GLY A 122 37.66 37.64 -18.93
N SER A 123 37.67 38.98 -18.91
CA SER A 123 38.10 39.75 -17.74
C SER A 123 37.24 39.42 -16.51
N LEU A 124 37.86 38.97 -15.41
CA LEU A 124 37.21 38.76 -14.11
C LEU A 124 36.69 40.07 -13.47
N SER A 125 36.99 41.23 -14.05
CA SER A 125 36.60 42.55 -13.52
C SER A 125 35.09 42.81 -13.47
N ASP A 126 34.30 42.10 -14.28
CA ASP A 126 32.91 42.50 -14.54
C ASP A 126 31.87 41.80 -13.65
N ARG A 127 32.31 40.93 -12.72
CA ARG A 127 31.42 40.29 -11.74
C ARG A 127 32.08 40.23 -10.37
N LYS A 128 32.02 41.35 -9.66
CA LYS A 128 32.36 41.43 -8.24
C LYS A 128 31.11 41.08 -7.43
N VAL A 129 31.14 39.95 -6.73
CA VAL A 129 30.13 39.58 -5.73
C VAL A 129 30.85 39.58 -4.39
N ALA A 130 30.58 40.58 -3.55
CA ALA A 130 31.06 40.60 -2.17
C ALA A 130 29.99 39.99 -1.25
N VAL A 131 30.42 39.16 -0.29
CA VAL A 131 29.56 38.52 0.71
C VAL A 131 30.03 38.98 2.10
N GLU A 132 29.08 39.44 2.92
CA GLU A 132 29.32 39.77 4.33
C GLU A 132 28.54 38.80 5.23
N GLU A 133 29.26 38.12 6.13
CA GLU A 133 28.67 37.23 7.14
C GLU A 133 28.45 38.03 8.43
N LEU A 134 27.21 38.47 8.66
CA LEU A 134 26.84 39.07 9.94
C LEU A 134 26.79 37.96 10.99
N GLY A 135 27.61 38.11 12.04
CA GLY A 135 27.89 37.11 13.09
C GLY A 135 26.71 36.60 13.92
N GLN A 136 25.47 36.87 13.52
CA GLN A 136 24.25 36.19 13.96
C GLN A 136 23.12 36.39 12.93
N GLY A 137 23.10 35.53 11.90
CA GLY A 137 21.92 35.29 11.08
C GLY A 137 21.77 36.19 9.85
N GLY A 138 22.31 35.71 8.73
CA GLY A 138 22.00 36.19 7.38
C GLY A 138 23.22 36.73 6.63
N GLU A 139 23.56 36.08 5.51
CA GLU A 139 24.52 36.59 4.52
C GLU A 139 23.89 37.78 3.78
N THR A 140 24.66 38.86 3.63
CA THR A 140 24.30 40.01 2.80
C THR A 140 25.09 39.96 1.50
N TYR A 141 24.39 40.06 0.37
CA TYR A 141 25.00 40.02 -0.96
C TYR A 141 24.96 41.40 -1.60
N TYR A 142 26.12 41.86 -2.09
CA TYR A 142 26.24 43.12 -2.80
C TYR A 142 26.15 42.89 -4.32
N LEU A 143 25.26 43.63 -5.01
CA LEU A 143 25.03 43.53 -6.45
C LEU A 143 25.26 44.89 -7.13
N ASN A 144 25.85 44.90 -8.33
CA ASN A 144 26.03 46.14 -9.09
C ASN A 144 24.68 46.66 -9.63
N SER A 145 24.35 47.93 -9.36
CA SER A 145 23.22 48.65 -9.95
C SER A 145 23.67 49.98 -10.55
N SER A 146 23.39 50.21 -11.83
CA SER A 146 23.80 51.42 -12.56
C SER A 146 23.14 52.71 -12.07
N GLU A 147 22.08 52.64 -11.25
CA GLU A 147 21.31 53.79 -10.77
C GLU A 147 20.96 53.61 -9.28
N GLY A 148 21.81 54.17 -8.41
CA GLY A 148 21.54 54.36 -6.98
C GLY A 148 21.64 53.11 -6.08
N GLU A 149 21.76 53.37 -4.78
CA GLU A 149 21.79 52.33 -3.75
C GLU A 149 20.37 51.88 -3.38
N GLU A 150 20.07 50.59 -3.55
CA GLU A 150 18.77 50.01 -3.20
C GLU A 150 18.96 48.77 -2.33
N MET A 151 18.43 48.80 -1.10
CA MET A 151 18.35 47.62 -0.24
C MET A 151 17.07 46.85 -0.58
N VAL A 152 17.24 45.68 -1.19
CA VAL A 152 16.12 44.80 -1.56
C VAL A 152 16.11 43.59 -0.63
N PRO A 153 15.02 43.32 0.10
CA PRO A 153 14.88 42.08 0.85
C PRO A 153 14.87 40.88 -0.12
N PHE A 154 15.62 39.82 0.21
CA PHE A 154 15.64 38.61 -0.62
C PHE A 154 14.29 37.89 -0.53
N HIS A 155 13.45 38.07 -1.55
CA HIS A 155 12.16 37.40 -1.65
C HIS A 155 12.30 36.06 -2.39
N PHE A 156 12.55 34.99 -1.63
CA PHE A 156 12.45 33.63 -2.17
C PHE A 156 10.99 33.21 -2.30
N LYS A 157 10.46 33.18 -3.53
CA LYS A 157 9.08 32.78 -3.83
C LYS A 157 8.92 31.28 -4.15
N ASN A 158 9.97 30.49 -3.96
CA ASN A 158 9.94 29.04 -4.11
C ASN A 158 9.90 28.39 -2.71
N PRO A 159 9.15 27.32 -2.45
CA PRO A 159 8.25 26.62 -3.36
C PRO A 159 7.06 27.50 -3.78
N HIS A 160 6.85 27.63 -5.08
CA HIS A 160 5.68 28.30 -5.64
C HIS A 160 4.52 27.29 -5.70
N PRO A 161 3.24 27.69 -5.55
CA PRO A 161 2.10 26.78 -5.67
C PRO A 161 2.10 25.94 -6.96
N ASN A 162 2.61 26.49 -8.06
CA ASN A 162 2.78 25.77 -9.32
C ASN A 162 3.80 24.61 -9.24
N THR A 163 4.86 24.76 -8.44
CA THR A 163 5.86 23.71 -8.20
C THR A 163 5.25 22.58 -7.39
N GLU A 164 4.44 22.89 -6.38
CA GLU A 164 3.72 21.89 -5.59
C GLU A 164 2.71 21.10 -6.45
N ALA A 165 1.93 21.79 -7.29
CA ALA A 165 1.00 21.14 -8.21
C ALA A 165 1.70 20.25 -9.25
N PHE A 166 2.90 20.63 -9.69
CA PHE A 166 3.72 19.80 -10.57
C PHE A 166 4.23 18.54 -9.86
N ILE A 167 4.76 18.69 -8.64
CA ILE A 167 5.22 17.58 -7.80
C ILE A 167 4.05 16.62 -7.53
N GLU A 168 2.88 17.15 -7.19
CA GLU A 168 1.68 16.34 -6.95
C GLU A 168 1.27 15.55 -8.21
N ARG A 169 1.29 16.17 -9.39
CA ARG A 169 1.00 15.48 -10.65
C ARG A 169 2.02 14.37 -10.93
N ALA A 170 3.30 14.63 -10.72
CA ALA A 170 4.36 13.64 -10.90
C ALA A 170 4.24 12.47 -9.91
N GLN A 171 3.96 12.76 -8.63
CA GLN A 171 3.67 11.75 -7.60
C GLN A 171 2.45 10.90 -7.95
N ARG A 172 1.37 11.52 -8.43
CA ARG A 172 0.16 10.81 -8.90
C ARG A 172 0.48 9.83 -10.03
N GLY A 173 1.28 10.25 -11.02
CA GLY A 173 1.76 9.38 -12.10
C GLY A 173 2.61 8.21 -11.59
N ALA A 174 3.52 8.50 -10.65
CA ALA A 174 4.38 7.49 -10.04
C ALA A 174 3.58 6.45 -9.23
N ILE A 175 2.59 6.87 -8.43
CA ILE A 175 1.71 5.97 -7.67
C ILE A 175 0.83 5.13 -8.60
N SER A 176 0.34 5.72 -9.70
CA SER A 176 -0.45 5.01 -10.72
C SER A 176 0.30 3.81 -11.30
N SER A 177 1.63 3.88 -11.43
CA SER A 177 2.44 2.75 -11.92
C SER A 177 2.37 1.50 -11.01
N VAL A 178 2.22 1.68 -9.70
CA VAL A 178 2.03 0.59 -8.74
C VAL A 178 0.64 -0.04 -8.90
N GLY A 179 -0.26 0.64 -9.60
CA GLY A 179 -1.67 0.30 -9.78
C GLY A 179 -2.52 0.70 -8.59
N TRP A 180 -2.11 1.74 -7.88
CA TRP A 180 -2.86 2.35 -6.78
C TRP A 180 -3.20 3.79 -7.17
N PHE A 181 -4.23 4.34 -6.55
CA PHE A 181 -4.68 5.71 -6.79
C PHE A 181 -4.12 6.61 -5.70
N ALA A 182 -3.63 7.80 -6.07
CA ALA A 182 -3.08 8.74 -5.11
C ALA A 182 -4.14 9.23 -4.12
N GLU A 183 -5.40 9.26 -4.55
CA GLU A 183 -6.58 9.60 -3.77
C GLU A 183 -6.85 8.61 -2.62
N LEU A 184 -6.25 7.41 -2.66
CA LEU A 184 -6.27 6.47 -1.52
C LEU A 184 -5.25 6.84 -0.44
N LEU A 185 -4.22 7.61 -0.79
CA LEU A 185 -3.21 8.11 0.15
C LEU A 185 -3.64 9.45 0.74
N ASP A 186 -4.27 10.31 -0.07
CA ASP A 186 -4.86 11.57 0.39
C ASP A 186 -6.34 11.68 -0.02
N LEU A 187 -7.21 11.56 0.98
CA LEU A 187 -8.67 11.63 0.82
C LEU A 187 -9.22 13.06 0.90
N LYS A 188 -8.39 14.09 1.19
CA LYS A 188 -8.86 15.46 1.47
C LYS A 188 -9.67 16.09 0.33
N SER A 189 -9.30 15.81 -0.91
CA SER A 189 -9.91 16.41 -2.11
C SER A 189 -11.04 15.57 -2.71
N THR A 190 -11.30 14.37 -2.16
CA THR A 190 -12.18 13.39 -2.79
C THR A 190 -13.58 13.41 -2.16
N GLY A 191 -14.60 13.72 -2.97
CA GLY A 191 -16.00 13.62 -2.54
C GLY A 191 -16.47 12.18 -2.28
N ARG A 192 -17.62 12.01 -1.62
CA ARG A 192 -18.17 10.69 -1.24
C ARG A 192 -18.48 9.74 -2.41
N ALA A 193 -18.88 10.27 -3.57
CA ALA A 193 -19.22 9.43 -4.73
C ALA A 193 -17.96 8.93 -5.47
N PRO A 194 -16.97 9.78 -5.80
CA PRO A 194 -15.69 9.32 -6.34
C PRO A 194 -14.95 8.33 -5.43
N SER A 195 -15.02 8.47 -4.10
CA SER A 195 -14.33 7.56 -3.17
C SER A 195 -14.88 6.12 -3.22
N ARG A 196 -16.17 5.93 -3.52
CA ARG A 196 -16.76 4.60 -3.74
C ARG A 196 -16.17 3.93 -4.98
N ILE A 197 -16.10 4.65 -6.10
CA ILE A 197 -15.52 4.16 -7.36
C ILE A 197 -14.03 3.80 -7.16
N LEU A 198 -13.28 4.67 -6.48
CA LEU A 198 -11.86 4.42 -6.16
C LEU A 198 -11.68 3.18 -5.29
N THR A 199 -12.57 2.98 -4.32
CA THR A 199 -12.56 1.81 -3.43
C THR A 199 -12.87 0.52 -4.21
N ASP A 200 -13.81 0.56 -5.14
CA ASP A 200 -14.12 -0.58 -6.01
C ASP A 200 -12.95 -0.93 -6.92
N LEU A 201 -12.33 0.07 -7.54
CA LEU A 201 -11.13 -0.14 -8.34
C LEU A 201 -9.97 -0.68 -7.50
N ALA A 202 -9.77 -0.17 -6.29
CA ALA A 202 -8.77 -0.68 -5.35
C ALA A 202 -9.03 -2.16 -5.02
N ASN A 203 -10.27 -2.53 -4.71
CA ASN A 203 -10.68 -3.90 -4.45
C ASN A 203 -10.45 -4.82 -5.66
N GLN A 204 -10.69 -4.35 -6.88
CA GLN A 204 -10.39 -5.10 -8.10
C GLN A 204 -8.89 -5.38 -8.24
N THR A 205 -8.03 -4.40 -7.93
CA THR A 205 -6.56 -4.61 -7.98
C THR A 205 -6.10 -5.63 -6.93
N ILE A 206 -6.68 -5.59 -5.73
CA ILE A 206 -6.42 -6.56 -4.67
C ILE A 206 -6.86 -7.96 -5.11
N TRP A 207 -8.07 -8.09 -5.66
CA TRP A 207 -8.62 -9.36 -6.11
C TRP A 207 -7.82 -9.97 -7.27
N ALA A 208 -7.39 -9.16 -8.24
CA ALA A 208 -6.54 -9.62 -9.34
C ALA A 208 -5.23 -10.25 -8.82
N ARG A 209 -4.58 -9.61 -7.84
CA ARG A 209 -3.37 -10.14 -7.19
C ARG A 209 -3.68 -11.41 -6.41
N GLN A 210 -4.73 -11.41 -5.60
CA GLN A 210 -5.16 -12.58 -4.83
C GLN A 210 -5.48 -13.78 -5.73
N ARG A 211 -6.10 -13.57 -6.90
CA ARG A 211 -6.40 -14.64 -7.86
C ARG A 211 -5.14 -15.33 -8.36
N THR A 212 -4.10 -14.55 -8.70
CA THR A 212 -2.80 -15.12 -9.10
C THR A 212 -2.10 -15.82 -7.93
N GLY A 213 -2.19 -15.26 -6.73
CA GLY A 213 -1.67 -15.84 -5.50
C GLY A 213 -2.38 -17.13 -5.07
N TYR A 214 -3.69 -17.25 -5.30
CA TYR A 214 -4.52 -18.36 -4.84
C TYR A 214 -4.03 -19.70 -5.37
N ARG A 215 -3.74 -19.78 -6.67
CA ARG A 215 -3.20 -21.00 -7.30
C ARG A 215 -1.87 -21.41 -6.67
N ARG A 216 -1.00 -20.42 -6.40
CA ARG A 216 0.33 -20.63 -5.83
C ARG A 216 0.23 -21.07 -4.37
N TRP A 217 -0.67 -20.45 -3.61
CA TRP A 217 -0.95 -20.82 -2.24
C TRP A 217 -1.45 -22.27 -2.15
N LYS A 218 -2.42 -22.65 -2.99
CA LYS A 218 -2.92 -24.02 -3.10
C LYS A 218 -1.80 -25.02 -3.41
N ARG A 219 -0.90 -24.69 -4.35
CA ARG A 219 0.26 -25.53 -4.69
C ARG A 219 1.22 -25.68 -3.51
N ALA A 220 1.62 -24.58 -2.87
CA ALA A 220 2.61 -24.57 -1.80
C ALA A 220 2.13 -25.31 -0.55
N VAL A 221 0.92 -25.01 -0.09
CA VAL A 221 0.33 -25.66 1.09
C VAL A 221 -0.07 -27.10 0.76
N GLY A 222 -0.58 -27.37 -0.45
CA GLY A 222 -0.84 -28.75 -0.90
C GLY A 222 0.42 -29.61 -0.88
N TYR A 223 1.55 -29.08 -1.33
CA TYR A 223 2.85 -29.76 -1.23
C TYR A 223 3.29 -29.97 0.23
N ALA A 224 3.12 -28.96 1.09
CA ALA A 224 3.45 -29.08 2.51
C ALA A 224 2.60 -30.16 3.20
N ILE A 225 1.30 -30.23 2.91
CA ILE A 225 0.38 -31.26 3.41
C ILE A 225 0.82 -32.65 2.92
N ALA A 226 1.09 -32.81 1.62
CA ALA A 226 1.55 -34.07 1.05
C ALA A 226 2.87 -34.55 1.69
N LYS A 227 3.81 -33.63 1.93
CA LYS A 227 5.07 -33.92 2.62
C LYS A 227 4.83 -34.28 4.09
N GLY A 228 3.94 -33.57 4.77
CA GLY A 228 3.53 -33.85 6.15
C GLY A 228 2.90 -35.24 6.31
N MET A 229 2.07 -35.66 5.36
CA MET A 229 1.53 -37.02 5.31
C MET A 229 2.61 -38.09 5.11
N LYS A 230 3.57 -37.82 4.22
CA LYS A 230 4.67 -38.75 3.95
C LYS A 230 5.53 -38.99 5.19
N ILE A 231 5.72 -37.96 6.01
CA ILE A 231 6.49 -38.01 7.27
C ILE A 231 5.63 -38.54 8.43
N GLY A 232 4.30 -38.56 8.29
CA GLY A 232 3.37 -39.02 9.33
C GLY A 232 2.93 -37.95 10.33
N GLN A 233 3.19 -36.67 10.06
CA GLN A 233 2.73 -35.55 10.90
C GLN A 233 1.24 -35.22 10.68
N VAL A 234 0.74 -35.49 9.47
CA VAL A 234 -0.66 -35.30 9.10
C VAL A 234 -1.26 -36.66 8.78
N PRO A 235 -2.48 -36.98 9.26
CA PRO A 235 -3.17 -38.21 8.88
C PRO A 235 -3.26 -38.34 7.35
N LYS A 236 -3.14 -39.57 6.85
CA LYS A 236 -3.38 -39.83 5.43
C LYS A 236 -4.83 -39.51 5.08
N ASN A 237 -5.05 -39.06 3.84
CA ASN A 237 -6.38 -38.84 3.32
C ASN A 237 -7.20 -40.13 3.41
N ASN A 238 -8.34 -40.09 4.07
CA ASN A 238 -9.27 -41.19 4.24
C ASN A 238 -10.71 -40.69 4.02
N ASP A 239 -11.69 -41.59 3.88
CA ASP A 239 -13.08 -41.25 3.53
C ASP A 239 -13.78 -40.25 4.49
N GLY A 240 -13.20 -39.95 5.66
CA GLY A 240 -13.72 -38.98 6.63
C GLY A 240 -12.86 -37.72 6.82
N PHE A 241 -11.65 -37.67 6.27
CA PHE A 241 -10.72 -36.56 6.45
C PHE A 241 -9.94 -36.32 5.16
N ASP A 242 -10.40 -35.33 4.40
CA ASP A 242 -9.67 -34.79 3.24
C ASP A 242 -8.90 -33.53 3.65
N PRO A 243 -7.59 -33.63 3.94
CA PRO A 243 -6.77 -32.49 4.30
C PRO A 243 -6.48 -31.56 3.12
N TYR A 244 -6.86 -31.90 1.89
CA TYR A 244 -6.83 -30.96 0.77
C TYR A 244 -8.04 -30.03 0.73
N LEU A 245 -9.06 -30.30 1.56
CA LEU A 245 -10.29 -29.54 1.68
C LEU A 245 -10.13 -28.34 2.61
N TRP A 246 -9.14 -27.51 2.30
CA TRP A 246 -8.91 -26.22 2.96
C TRP A 246 -9.06 -25.10 1.94
N GLU A 247 -9.57 -23.95 2.35
CA GLU A 247 -9.61 -22.75 1.52
C GLU A 247 -8.94 -21.60 2.28
N PRO A 248 -8.11 -20.79 1.61
CA PRO A 248 -7.53 -19.64 2.26
C PRO A 248 -8.59 -18.61 2.61
N GLY A 249 -8.51 -18.08 3.83
CA GLY A 249 -9.20 -16.84 4.18
C GLY A 249 -8.55 -15.68 3.43
N LEU A 250 -9.37 -14.92 2.70
CA LEU A 250 -8.93 -13.70 2.02
C LEU A 250 -9.30 -12.49 2.89
N PRO A 251 -8.50 -11.41 2.87
CA PRO A 251 -8.78 -10.23 3.68
C PRO A 251 -10.09 -9.55 3.29
N LYS A 252 -10.60 -8.77 4.23
CA LYS A 252 -11.79 -7.93 4.06
C LYS A 252 -11.54 -6.89 2.94
N PRO A 253 -12.48 -6.71 1.98
CA PRO A 253 -12.38 -5.64 0.99
C PRO A 253 -12.51 -4.27 1.65
N LEU A 254 -11.91 -3.26 1.02
CA LEU A 254 -12.04 -1.86 1.42
C LEU A 254 -13.50 -1.40 1.25
N GLN A 255 -14.01 -0.60 2.18
CA GLN A 255 -15.40 -0.11 2.20
C GLN A 255 -15.43 1.33 2.71
N VAL A 256 -16.24 2.17 2.07
CA VAL A 256 -16.49 3.57 2.49
C VAL A 256 -17.76 3.68 3.34
N ASP A 257 -18.75 2.81 3.10
CA ASP A 257 -20.08 2.87 3.70
C ASP A 257 -20.57 1.46 4.09
N ALA A 258 -19.92 0.90 5.11
CA ALA A 258 -20.16 -0.49 5.53
C ALA A 258 -21.60 -0.77 5.96
N GLY A 259 -22.37 0.25 6.36
CA GLY A 259 -23.75 0.10 6.82
C GLY A 259 -24.72 -0.22 5.69
N ASN A 260 -24.71 0.57 4.62
CA ASN A 260 -25.59 0.36 3.47
C ASN A 260 -25.21 -0.93 2.71
N ASP A 261 -23.91 -1.18 2.57
CA ASP A 261 -23.38 -2.38 1.92
C ASP A 261 -23.81 -3.67 2.64
N ALA A 262 -23.81 -3.67 3.98
CA ALA A 262 -24.22 -4.81 4.77
C ALA A 262 -25.72 -5.15 4.63
N GLN A 263 -26.57 -4.15 4.36
CA GLN A 263 -28.00 -4.40 4.12
C GLN A 263 -28.22 -5.03 2.74
N ALA A 264 -27.60 -4.48 1.69
CA ALA A 264 -27.64 -5.04 0.34
C ALA A 264 -27.08 -6.46 0.30
N ASP A 265 -26.04 -6.74 1.10
CA ASP A 265 -25.44 -8.06 1.27
C ASP A 265 -26.39 -9.09 1.88
N ARG A 266 -27.17 -8.69 2.90
CA ARG A 266 -28.19 -9.56 3.50
C ARG A 266 -29.31 -9.88 2.53
N GLU A 267 -29.73 -8.90 1.73
CA GLU A 267 -30.73 -9.10 0.68
C GLU A 267 -30.21 -10.03 -0.42
N SER A 268 -28.96 -9.85 -0.84
CA SER A 268 -28.31 -10.72 -1.82
C SER A 268 -28.19 -12.18 -1.33
N LEU A 269 -27.90 -12.38 -0.04
CA LEU A 269 -27.91 -13.72 0.55
C LEU A 269 -29.30 -14.36 0.51
N LYS A 270 -30.33 -13.58 0.88
CA LYS A 270 -31.72 -14.04 0.88
C LYS A 270 -32.20 -14.41 -0.53
N LEU A 271 -31.77 -13.64 -1.53
CA LEU A 271 -32.08 -13.89 -2.95
C LEU A 271 -31.22 -15.00 -3.58
N GLY A 272 -30.21 -15.51 -2.86
CA GLY A 272 -29.31 -16.55 -3.35
C GLY A 272 -28.32 -16.08 -4.43
N THR A 273 -28.15 -14.76 -4.60
CA THR A 273 -27.19 -14.19 -5.57
C THR A 273 -25.75 -14.17 -5.03
N THR A 274 -25.59 -14.30 -3.72
CA THR A 274 -24.28 -14.41 -3.05
C THR A 274 -24.24 -15.62 -2.10
N THR A 275 -23.04 -16.00 -1.65
CA THR A 275 -22.85 -17.12 -0.72
C THR A 275 -22.41 -16.64 0.66
N GLU A 276 -22.68 -17.45 1.68
CA GLU A 276 -22.21 -17.20 3.05
C GLU A 276 -20.68 -17.09 3.12
N ALA A 277 -19.95 -17.77 2.23
CA ALA A 277 -18.49 -17.67 2.14
C ALA A 277 -18.05 -16.25 1.77
N ILE A 278 -18.66 -15.67 0.74
CA ILE A 278 -18.36 -14.32 0.27
C ILE A 278 -18.72 -13.29 1.35
N LEU A 279 -19.81 -13.49 2.08
CA LEU A 279 -20.24 -12.57 3.14
C LEU A 279 -19.38 -12.65 4.40
N ALA A 280 -19.01 -13.86 4.82
CA ALA A 280 -18.08 -14.07 5.92
C ALA A 280 -16.76 -13.33 5.65
N GLN A 281 -16.25 -13.46 4.42
CA GLN A 281 -15.07 -12.77 3.96
C GLN A 281 -15.28 -11.25 3.87
N LYS A 282 -16.36 -10.79 3.24
CA LYS A 282 -16.63 -9.37 3.00
C LYS A 282 -16.89 -8.57 4.28
N ASN A 283 -17.56 -9.15 5.26
CA ASN A 283 -17.94 -8.43 6.48
C ASN A 283 -16.90 -8.57 7.59
N HIS A 284 -16.30 -9.74 7.73
CA HIS A 284 -15.46 -10.09 8.88
C HIS A 284 -14.02 -10.43 8.50
N GLY A 285 -13.70 -10.63 7.22
CA GLY A 285 -12.37 -11.11 6.80
C GLY A 285 -12.06 -12.54 7.26
N LEU A 286 -13.07 -13.30 7.66
CA LEU A 286 -12.94 -14.65 8.23
C LEU A 286 -13.50 -15.70 7.27
N HIS A 287 -13.01 -16.93 7.42
CA HIS A 287 -13.55 -18.06 6.67
C HIS A 287 -14.92 -18.48 7.25
N ARG A 288 -15.89 -18.85 6.40
CA ARG A 288 -17.26 -19.20 6.84
C ARG A 288 -17.32 -20.28 7.92
N ASN A 289 -16.43 -21.28 7.86
CA ASN A 289 -16.46 -22.39 8.80
C ASN A 289 -16.00 -21.95 10.19
N GLU A 290 -15.12 -20.95 10.26
CA GLU A 290 -14.68 -20.37 11.51
C GLU A 290 -15.81 -19.60 12.17
N ILE A 291 -16.53 -18.77 11.42
CA ILE A 291 -17.72 -18.07 11.91
C ILE A 291 -18.78 -19.07 12.39
N LYS A 292 -19.04 -20.14 11.62
CA LYS A 292 -19.99 -21.18 12.04
C LYS A 292 -19.55 -21.90 13.31
N ARG A 293 -18.25 -22.17 13.46
CA ARG A 293 -17.68 -22.81 14.65
C ARG A 293 -17.82 -21.92 15.88
N ILE A 294 -17.42 -20.65 15.76
CA ILE A 294 -17.54 -19.65 16.83
C ILE A 294 -19.01 -19.50 17.22
N ARG A 295 -19.90 -19.29 16.24
CA ARG A 295 -21.34 -19.16 16.48
C ARG A 295 -21.94 -20.39 17.15
N ALA A 296 -21.52 -21.59 16.77
CA ALA A 296 -21.97 -22.83 17.41
C ALA A 296 -21.49 -22.94 18.86
N GLN A 297 -20.29 -22.43 19.16
CA GLN A 297 -19.76 -22.36 20.52
C GLN A 297 -20.50 -21.32 21.36
N GLU A 298 -20.67 -20.09 20.85
CA GLU A 298 -21.47 -19.03 21.48
C GLU A 298 -22.89 -19.50 21.81
N ILE A 299 -23.56 -20.21 20.90
CA ILE A 299 -24.90 -20.78 21.15
C ILE A 299 -24.86 -21.78 22.32
N ARG A 300 -23.84 -22.64 22.42
CA ARG A 300 -23.73 -23.60 23.53
C ARG A 300 -23.48 -22.90 24.85
N ASP A 301 -22.60 -21.91 24.84
CA ASP A 301 -22.24 -21.12 26.02
C ASP A 301 -23.47 -20.32 26.52
N ASN A 302 -24.22 -19.69 25.61
CA ASN A 302 -25.46 -18.99 25.94
C ASN A 302 -26.53 -19.92 26.50
N ILE A 303 -26.66 -21.15 25.98
CA ILE A 303 -27.60 -22.14 26.53
C ILE A 303 -27.16 -22.59 27.93
N ALA A 304 -25.85 -22.79 28.16
CA ALA A 304 -25.32 -23.16 29.46
C ALA A 304 -25.56 -22.05 30.50
N LEU A 305 -25.29 -20.80 30.12
CA LEU A 305 -25.52 -19.61 30.96
C LEU A 305 -27.01 -19.38 31.23
N ALA A 306 -27.88 -19.57 30.23
CA ALA A 306 -29.31 -19.45 30.42
C ALA A 306 -29.85 -20.50 31.41
N LYS A 307 -29.30 -21.72 31.40
CA LYS A 307 -29.65 -22.76 32.37
C LYS A 307 -29.22 -22.40 33.79
N SER A 308 -28.00 -21.90 33.98
CA SER A 308 -27.55 -21.48 35.31
C SER A 308 -28.39 -20.34 35.87
N ILE A 309 -28.72 -19.33 35.04
CA ILE A 309 -29.60 -18.23 35.45
C ILE A 309 -31.01 -18.74 35.75
N ALA A 310 -31.57 -19.65 34.95
CA ALA A 310 -32.89 -20.23 35.21
C ALA A 310 -32.94 -20.99 36.55
N GLU A 311 -31.87 -21.72 36.89
CA GLU A 311 -31.73 -22.41 38.17
C GLU A 311 -31.63 -21.44 39.35
N GLU A 312 -30.90 -20.33 39.21
CA GLU A 312 -30.71 -19.33 40.27
C GLU A 312 -31.94 -18.42 40.47
N SER A 313 -32.64 -18.07 39.39
CA SER A 313 -33.72 -17.06 39.40
C SER A 313 -35.12 -17.64 39.35
N GLY A 314 -35.28 -18.94 39.06
CA GLY A 314 -36.57 -19.61 38.88
C GLY A 314 -37.35 -19.15 37.65
N LEU A 315 -36.75 -18.36 36.76
CA LEU A 315 -37.36 -17.91 35.51
C LEU A 315 -37.35 -19.02 34.44
N PRO A 316 -38.34 -19.06 33.54
CA PRO A 316 -38.33 -20.00 32.41
C PRO A 316 -37.10 -19.81 31.53
N LEU A 317 -36.49 -20.93 31.08
CA LEU A 317 -35.29 -20.93 30.25
C LEU A 317 -35.41 -20.05 28.99
N GLU A 318 -36.59 -20.04 28.36
CA GLU A 318 -36.89 -19.20 27.20
C GLU A 318 -36.74 -17.71 27.53
N ARG A 319 -37.19 -17.29 28.72
CA ARG A 319 -37.08 -15.90 29.16
C ARG A 319 -35.64 -15.51 29.46
N CYS A 320 -34.85 -16.42 30.04
CA CYS A 320 -33.42 -16.18 30.28
C CYS A 320 -32.65 -16.08 28.96
N LEU A 321 -32.95 -16.93 27.98
CA LEU A 321 -32.33 -16.85 26.64
C LEU A 321 -32.66 -15.53 25.92
N GLU A 322 -33.89 -15.04 26.01
CA GLU A 322 -34.28 -13.73 25.46
C GLU A 322 -33.56 -12.55 26.12
N LEU A 323 -33.29 -12.64 27.42
CA LEU A 323 -32.58 -11.59 28.16
C LEU A 323 -31.07 -11.57 27.84
N ILE A 324 -30.51 -12.73 27.47
CA ILE A 324 -29.09 -12.86 27.08
C ILE A 324 -28.88 -12.38 25.64
N GLU A 325 -29.76 -12.73 24.70
CA GLU A 325 -29.70 -12.25 23.31
C GLU A 325 -31.09 -11.88 22.78
N GLN A 326 -31.30 -10.60 22.45
CA GLN A 326 -32.47 -10.19 21.68
C GLN A 326 -32.36 -10.64 20.22
N ARG A 327 -32.91 -11.82 19.92
CA ARG A 327 -32.92 -12.40 18.57
C ARG A 327 -34.06 -11.93 17.69
N SER A 328 -35.10 -11.34 18.26
CA SER A 328 -36.22 -10.75 17.53
C SER A 328 -36.27 -9.23 17.75
N PRO A 329 -36.54 -8.42 16.70
CA PRO A 329 -36.72 -6.97 16.83
C PRO A 329 -37.84 -6.58 17.78
N ASN A 330 -38.83 -7.46 17.93
CA ASN A 330 -39.87 -7.37 18.94
C ASN A 330 -39.69 -8.52 19.95
N PRO A 331 -39.49 -8.24 21.25
CA PRO A 331 -39.65 -9.29 22.26
C PRO A 331 -41.07 -9.84 22.15
N ILE A 332 -41.25 -11.16 22.26
CA ILE A 332 -42.59 -11.76 22.31
C ILE A 332 -43.21 -11.31 23.64
N ALA A 333 -43.86 -10.14 23.62
CA ALA A 333 -44.71 -9.72 24.70
C ALA A 333 -45.82 -10.77 24.79
N GLN A 334 -45.73 -11.57 25.85
CA GLN A 334 -46.70 -12.54 26.35
C GLN A 334 -48.03 -12.46 25.61
N GLN A 335 -48.37 -13.50 24.83
CA GLN A 335 -49.78 -13.78 24.56
C GLN A 335 -50.42 -14.04 25.93
N GLN A 336 -51.00 -12.98 26.51
CA GLN A 336 -51.82 -13.09 27.70
C GLN A 336 -52.86 -14.16 27.42
N GLN A 337 -52.84 -15.21 28.24
CA GLN A 337 -53.84 -16.27 28.24
C GLN A 337 -55.22 -15.59 28.29
N LYS A 338 -55.95 -15.61 27.17
CA LYS A 338 -57.38 -15.28 27.19
C LYS A 338 -58.05 -16.31 28.11
N PRO A 339 -58.70 -15.91 29.21
CA PRO A 339 -59.50 -16.85 29.98
C PRO A 339 -60.60 -17.41 29.08
N ALA A 340 -60.75 -18.74 29.08
CA ALA A 340 -61.75 -19.46 28.31
C ALA A 340 -63.14 -18.84 28.54
N ALA A 341 -63.80 -18.45 27.45
CA ALA A 341 -65.19 -18.01 27.48
C ALA A 341 -66.04 -19.13 28.09
N LYS A 342 -66.71 -18.84 29.20
CA LYS A 342 -67.74 -19.72 29.77
C LYS A 342 -68.84 -19.91 28.72
N GLU A 343 -69.15 -21.16 28.41
CA GLU A 343 -70.28 -21.54 27.56
C GLU A 343 -71.60 -20.99 28.15
N PRO A 344 -72.53 -20.48 27.33
CA PRO A 344 -73.86 -20.13 27.81
C PRO A 344 -74.68 -21.41 28.06
N ALA A 345 -75.18 -21.54 29.29
CA ALA A 345 -76.13 -22.59 29.67
C ALA A 345 -77.42 -22.47 28.85
N LYS A 346 -77.94 -23.62 28.40
CA LYS A 346 -79.27 -23.79 27.79
C LYS A 346 -80.37 -23.73 28.82
#